data_AF-A0A9Q8STM6-F1
#
_entry.id   AF-A0A9Q8STM6-F1
#
_cell.length_a   1.000
_cell.length_b   1.000
_cell.length_c   1.000
_cell.angle_alpha   90.00
_cell.angle_beta   90.00
_cell.angle_gamma   90.00
#
_symmetry.space_group_name_H-M   'P 1'
#
loop_
_entity.id
_entity.type
_entity.pdbx_description
1 polymer ?
#
loop_
_entity_poly.entity_id
_entity_poly.type
_entity_poly.pdbx_seq_one_letter_code
_entity_poly.pdbx_strand_id
1 'polypeptide(L)' 'FDNSEPVRLLRFIVISTLFSNITFYVLLTNTPFLYYLRDIDKLRVYFNNINNLLIKGDIIVLIIYK' A
#
# COMPACT_ATOMS: atom_id res chain seq x y z
N PHE A 1 -9.98 -3.60 0.97
CA PHE A 1 -10.07 -3.47 -0.49
C PHE A 1 -11.21 -4.37 -0.91
N ASP A 2 -12.36 -3.79 -1.25
CA ASP A 2 -13.54 -4.55 -1.65
C ASP A 2 -13.39 -5.04 -3.10
N ASN A 3 -13.92 -6.23 -3.38
CA ASN A 3 -13.67 -7.07 -4.55
C ASN A 3 -14.67 -6.81 -5.68
N SER A 4 -14.47 -5.79 -6.52
CA SER A 4 -15.22 -5.74 -7.79
C SER A 4 -14.58 -5.04 -8.98
N GLU A 5 -13.40 -4.41 -8.83
CA GLU A 5 -12.66 -3.92 -10.01
C GLU A 5 -11.28 -4.57 -10.07
N PRO A 6 -10.94 -5.28 -11.17
CA PRO A 6 -9.60 -5.80 -11.34
C PRO A 6 -8.62 -4.63 -11.31
N VAL A 7 -7.61 -4.73 -10.43
CA VAL A 7 -6.52 -3.76 -10.36
C VAL A 7 -5.89 -3.68 -11.75
N ARG A 8 -6.13 -2.57 -12.45
CA ARG A 8 -5.71 -2.45 -13.84
C ARG A 8 -4.30 -1.90 -13.86
N LEU A 9 -3.33 -2.74 -14.26
CA LEU A 9 -1.98 -2.26 -14.55
C LEU A 9 -2.06 -1.30 -15.74
N LEU A 10 -1.74 -0.03 -15.53
CA LEU A 10 -1.66 0.95 -16.60
C LEU A 10 -0.29 0.88 -17.28
N ARG A 11 0.76 0.80 -16.46
CA ARG A 11 2.13 0.87 -16.93
C ARG A 11 3.09 0.31 -15.88
N PHE A 12 4.26 -0.11 -16.32
CA PHE A 12 5.41 -0.30 -15.46
C PHE A 12 6.58 0.57 -15.93
N ILE A 13 7.37 1.08 -15.00
CA ILE A 13 8.54 1.91 -15.24
C ILE A 13 9.72 1.17 -14.63
N VAL A 14 10.76 0.93 -15.43
CA VAL A 14 12.00 0.31 -14.95
C VAL A 14 13.05 1.40 -14.82
N ILE A 15 13.64 1.50 -13.63
CA ILE A 15 14.74 2.40 -13.34
C ILE A 15 15.97 1.55 -13.03
N SER A 16 16.98 1.66 -13.88
CA SER A 16 18.28 1.05 -13.61
C SER A 16 19.05 1.88 -12.59
N THR A 17 19.46 1.25 -11.50
CA THR A 17 20.37 1.82 -10.51
C THR A 17 21.73 1.14 -10.59
N LEU A 18 22.73 1.70 -9.88
CA LEU A 18 24.06 1.10 -9.78
C LEU A 18 24.05 -0.32 -9.16
N PHE A 19 23.00 -0.67 -8.40
CA PHE A 19 22.89 -1.95 -7.71
C PHE A 19 21.99 -2.93 -8.46
N SER A 20 20.82 -2.47 -8.92
CA SER A 20 19.86 -3.31 -9.64
C SER A 20 18.78 -2.49 -10.34
N ASN A 21 18.00 -3.16 -11.19
CA ASN A 21 16.80 -2.58 -11.77
C ASN A 21 15.66 -2.57 -10.74
N ILE A 22 15.03 -1.42 -10.58
CA ILE A 22 13.82 -1.24 -9.79
C ILE A 22 12.62 -1.11 -10.74
N THR A 23 11.63 -1.98 -10.57
CA THR A 23 10.40 -1.96 -11.36
C THR A 23 9.26 -1.34 -10.55
N PHE A 24 8.74 -0.21 -11.03
CA PHE A 24 7.57 0.46 -10.47
C PHE A 24 6.32 0.08 -11.26
N TYR A 25 5.27 -0.36 -10.58
CA TYR A 25 3.98 -0.67 -11.19
C TYR A 25 3.00 0.49 -10.95
N VAL A 26 2.50 1.07 -12.03
CA VAL A 26 1.45 2.10 -12.01
C VAL A 26 0.11 1.41 -12.19
N LEU A 27 -0.66 1.38 -11.12
CA LEU A 27 -1.95 0.70 -11.06
C LEU A 27 -3.06 1.75 -11.09
N LEU A 28 -4.03 1.60 -12.00
CA LEU A 28 -5.29 2.33 -11.90
C LEU A 28 -6.14 1.60 -10.88
N THR A 29 -6.23 2.18 -9.70
CA THR A 29 -7.04 1.67 -8.61
C THR A 29 -7.62 2.85 -7.85
N ASN A 30 -8.92 2.76 -7.56
CA ASN A 30 -9.56 3.59 -6.55
C ASN A 30 -8.91 3.22 -5.22
N THR A 31 -7.79 3.87 -4.89
CA THR A 31 -6.96 3.53 -3.73
C THR A 31 -7.40 4.38 -2.54
N PRO A 32 -8.27 3.86 -1.65
CA PRO A 32 -8.54 4.55 -0.39
C PRO A 32 -7.29 4.70 0.47
N PHE A 33 -6.20 3.97 0.18
CA PHE A 33 -4.91 4.10 0.83
C PHE A 33 -4.40 5.55 0.90
N LEU A 34 -4.52 6.34 -0.18
CA LEU A 34 -4.06 7.74 -0.15
C LEU A 34 -4.95 8.62 0.73
N TYR A 35 -6.26 8.38 0.74
CA TYR A 35 -7.18 9.03 1.69
C TYR A 35 -6.89 8.62 3.14
N TYR A 36 -6.44 7.38 3.33
CA TYR A 36 -6.06 6.82 4.62
C TYR A 36 -4.75 7.41 5.16
N LEU A 37 -3.85 7.95 4.32
CA LEU A 37 -2.59 8.56 4.78
C LEU A 37 -2.81 9.71 5.77
N ARG A 38 -3.83 10.55 5.53
CA ARG A 38 -4.17 11.66 6.44
C ARG A 38 -4.58 11.14 7.82
N ASP A 39 -5.35 10.07 7.86
CA ASP A 39 -5.84 9.50 9.11
C ASP A 39 -4.77 8.64 9.80
N ILE A 40 -3.91 7.96 9.03
CA ILE A 40 -2.68 7.31 9.49
C ILE A 40 -1.80 8.31 10.25
N ASP A 41 -1.51 9.47 9.65
CA ASP A 41 -0.70 10.52 10.27
C ASP A 41 -1.36 11.08 11.53
N LYS A 42 -2.66 11.40 11.47
CA LYS A 42 -3.42 11.89 12.64
C LYS A 42 -3.41 10.89 13.78
N LEU A 43 -3.62 9.61 13.48
CA LEU A 43 -3.70 8.55 14.48
C LEU A 43 -2.32 8.04 14.92
N ARG A 44 -1.25 8.51 14.27
CA ARG A 44 0.14 8.07 14.45
C ARG A 44 0.26 6.56 14.37
N VAL A 45 -0.44 5.98 13.40
CA VAL A 45 -0.35 4.56 13.06
C VAL A 45 0.43 4.41 11.77
N TYR A 46 0.97 3.24 11.48
CA TYR A 46 1.45 2.93 10.13
C TYR A 46 0.98 1.53 9.73
N PHE A 47 0.82 1.34 8.43
CA PHE A 47 0.38 0.07 7.88
C PHE A 47 1.55 -0.66 7.21
N ASN A 48 1.93 -1.81 7.74
CA ASN A 48 2.88 -2.72 7.12
C ASN A 48 2.13 -3.58 6.09
N ASN A 49 2.27 -3.21 4.82
CA ASN A 49 1.65 -3.87 3.69
C ASN A 49 2.27 -5.24 3.35
N ILE A 50 3.47 -5.55 3.83
CA ILE A 50 4.12 -6.86 3.61
C ILE A 50 3.43 -7.93 4.46
N ASN A 51 3.16 -7.59 5.72
CA ASN A 51 2.57 -8.52 6.69
C ASN A 51 1.08 -8.26 6.95
N ASN A 52 0.51 -7.24 6.28
CA ASN A 52 -0.86 -6.79 6.46
C ASN A 52 -1.19 -6.36 7.92
N LEU A 53 -0.25 -5.69 8.59
CA LEU A 53 -0.36 -5.28 10.00
C LEU A 53 -0.56 -3.76 10.13
N LEU A 54 -1.50 -3.34 10.97
CA LEU A 54 -1.63 -1.95 11.42
C LEU A 54 -0.96 -1.80 12.79
N ILE A 55 -0.02 -0.85 12.91
CA ILE A 55 0.84 -0.72 14.08
C ILE A 55 0.69 0.68 14.68
N LYS A 56 0.53 0.75 16.01
CA LYS A 56 0.46 1.98 16.81
C LYS A 56 1.23 1.82 18.12
N GLY A 57 2.50 2.23 18.15
CA GLY A 57 3.38 1.91 19.28
C GLY A 57 3.48 0.39 19.45
N ASP A 58 3.17 -0.12 20.64
CA ASP A 58 3.20 -1.56 20.95
C ASP A 58 1.93 -2.31 20.52
N ILE A 59 0.92 -1.60 19.99
CA ILE A 59 -0.33 -2.21 19.51
C ILE A 59 -0.14 -2.67 18.07
N ILE A 60 -0.36 -3.96 17.83
CA ILE A 60 -0.28 -4.60 16.51
C ILE A 60 -1.62 -5.26 16.21
N VAL A 61 -2.24 -4.87 15.10
CA VAL A 61 -3.52 -5.41 14.63
C VAL A 61 -3.32 -6.06 13.27
N LEU A 62 -3.63 -7.35 13.15
CA LEU A 62 -3.71 -8.04 11.87
C LEU A 62 -4.96 -7.59 11.12
N ILE A 63 -4.78 -7.04 9.94
CA ILE A 63 -5.90 -6.73 9.06
C ILE A 63 -6.24 -8.00 8.27
N ILE A 64 -7.50 -8.40 8.30
CA ILE A 64 -8.02 -9.49 7.48
C ILE A 64 -9.06 -8.87 6.56
N TYR A 65 -8.84 -8.98 5.25
CA TYR A 65 -9.85 -8.56 4.27
C TYR A 65 -10.92 -9.66 4.19
N LYS A 66 -12.18 -9.27 4.21
CA LYS A 66 -13.32 -10.16 4.02
C LYS A 66 -13.76 -10.14 2.55
#